data_AF-A0A1F9S4N3-F1
#
_entry.id   AF-A0A1F9S4N3-F1
#
_cell.length_a   1.000
_cell.length_b   1.000
_cell.length_c   1.000
_cell.angle_alpha   90.00
_cell.angle_beta   90.00
_cell.angle_gamma   90.00
#
_symmetry.space_group_name_H-M   'P 1'
#
loop_
_entity.id
_entity.type
_entity.pdbx_description
1 polymer ?
#
loop_
_entity_poly.entity_id
_entity_poly.type
_entity_poly.pdbx_seq_one_letter_code
_entity_poly.pdbx_strand_id
1 'polypeptide(L)'
;FTTGEWKHYIPTTKKLFSVVRYYAWDIFKGRPHPVQKSKHAKHNPLQRLAYLGISAMLLPVQMVTGLLYYLYNDLQGLFALSVLAGIHTLIALFLLNFLIIHLYMITTGHSVLGHVAGMITGWEEVFETSEVEDWETKAVRKN
;
A
#
# COMPACT_ATOMS: atom_id res chain seq x y z
N PHE A 1 -13.91 23.42 -2.43
CA PHE A 1 -14.41 22.28 -1.65
C PHE A 1 -13.80 21.01 -2.20
N THR A 2 -12.95 20.32 -1.44
CA THR A 2 -12.41 19.00 -1.84
C THR A 2 -13.42 17.93 -1.44
N THR A 3 -13.59 16.91 -2.27
CA THR A 3 -14.64 15.86 -2.16
C THR A 3 -14.53 14.96 -0.93
N GLY A 4 -13.61 15.22 0.01
CA GLY A 4 -13.44 14.40 1.22
C GLY A 4 -12.82 13.01 0.99
N GLU A 5 -12.51 12.65 -0.26
CA GLU A 5 -11.93 11.35 -0.65
C GLU A 5 -10.58 11.05 0.03
N TRP A 6 -9.86 12.07 0.51
CA TRP A 6 -8.60 11.89 1.23
C TRP A 6 -8.77 11.09 2.54
N LYS A 7 -9.98 11.06 3.11
CA LYS A 7 -10.29 10.30 4.33
C LYS A 7 -10.06 8.80 4.18
N HIS A 8 -10.07 8.26 2.96
CA HIS A 8 -9.76 6.85 2.70
C HIS A 8 -8.29 6.48 2.96
N TYR A 9 -7.40 7.48 3.03
CA TYR A 9 -5.96 7.28 3.23
C TYR A 9 -5.53 7.41 4.70
N ILE A 10 -6.47 7.67 5.62
CA ILE A 10 -6.15 7.75 7.05
C ILE A 10 -5.72 6.35 7.52
N PRO A 11 -4.49 6.19 8.02
CA PRO A 11 -3.97 4.89 8.41
C PRO A 11 -4.73 4.37 9.64
N THR A 12 -4.95 3.06 9.67
CA THR A 12 -5.50 2.36 10.83
C THR A 12 -4.69 1.11 11.09
N THR A 13 -4.36 0.85 12.35
CA THR A 13 -3.70 -0.39 12.77
C THR A 13 -4.71 -1.49 13.10
N LYS A 14 -6.01 -1.17 13.13
CA LYS A 14 -7.08 -2.14 13.38
C LYS A 14 -7.08 -3.19 12.27
N LYS A 15 -7.15 -4.47 12.67
CA LYS A 15 -7.13 -5.65 11.77
C LYS A 15 -5.88 -5.78 10.89
N LEU A 16 -4.85 -4.93 11.04
CA LEU A 16 -3.63 -5.00 10.23
C LEU A 16 -2.97 -6.38 10.33
N PHE A 17 -2.79 -6.89 11.56
CA PHE A 17 -2.22 -8.22 11.78
C PHE A 17 -3.10 -9.33 11.20
N SER A 18 -4.43 -9.19 11.25
CA SER A 18 -5.37 -10.13 10.65
C SER A 18 -5.22 -10.16 9.12
N VAL A 19 -5.06 -9.00 8.48
CA VAL A 19 -4.83 -8.89 7.02
C VAL A 19 -3.48 -9.48 6.63
N VAL A 20 -2.42 -9.21 7.40
CA VAL A 20 -1.09 -9.81 7.16
C VAL A 20 -1.15 -11.33 7.27
N ARG A 21 -1.76 -11.86 8.34
CA ARG A 21 -1.96 -13.30 8.52
C ARG A 21 -2.80 -13.90 7.38
N TYR A 22 -3.79 -13.17 6.90
CA TYR A 22 -4.64 -13.63 5.81
C TYR A 22 -3.83 -13.90 4.54
N TYR A 23 -3.07 -12.90 4.08
CA TYR A 23 -2.24 -13.02 2.89
C TYR A 23 -1.08 -14.01 3.06
N ALA A 24 -0.61 -14.24 4.28
CA ALA A 24 0.46 -15.19 4.57
C ALA A 24 -0.01 -16.66 4.64
N TRP A 25 -1.25 -16.92 5.08
CA TRP A 25 -1.66 -18.29 5.43
C TRP A 25 -3.14 -18.59 5.20
N ASP A 26 -4.06 -17.72 5.66
CA ASP A 26 -5.49 -18.06 5.65
C ASP A 26 -6.08 -18.08 4.22
N ILE A 27 -5.48 -17.37 3.27
CA ILE A 27 -5.86 -17.42 1.85
C ILE A 27 -5.72 -18.82 1.24
N PHE A 28 -4.67 -19.55 1.59
CA PHE A 28 -4.45 -20.92 1.11
C PHE A 28 -5.46 -21.92 1.70
N LYS A 29 -6.14 -21.53 2.78
CA LYS A 29 -7.21 -22.30 3.40
C LYS A 29 -8.60 -21.94 2.86
N GLY A 30 -8.69 -21.06 1.87
CA GLY A 30 -9.96 -20.59 1.31
C GLY A 30 -10.83 -19.83 2.31
N ARG A 31 -10.23 -19.27 3.37
CA ARG A 31 -10.97 -18.45 4.35
C ARG A 31 -11.38 -17.13 3.70
N PRO A 32 -12.48 -16.49 4.13
CA PRO A 32 -12.86 -15.18 3.63
C PRO A 32 -11.86 -14.10 4.09
N HIS A 33 -11.66 -13.07 3.25
CA HIS A 33 -10.80 -11.93 3.59
C HIS A 33 -11.34 -11.20 4.83
N PRO A 34 -10.50 -10.88 5.84
CA PRO A 34 -10.93 -10.37 7.15
C PRO A 34 -11.49 -8.94 7.12
N VAL A 35 -11.39 -8.26 5.98
CA VAL A 35 -11.92 -6.91 5.74
C VAL A 35 -12.57 -6.89 4.36
N GLN A 36 -13.89 -6.74 4.31
CA GLN A 36 -14.65 -6.64 3.07
C GLN A 36 -14.47 -5.23 2.49
N LYS A 37 -14.32 -5.11 1.16
CA LYS A 37 -14.27 -3.80 0.49
C LYS A 37 -15.67 -3.21 0.45
N SER A 38 -15.80 -1.90 0.69
CA SER A 38 -17.07 -1.19 0.57
C SER A 38 -16.90 0.13 -0.18
N LYS A 39 -18.01 0.74 -0.64
CA LYS A 39 -17.97 2.05 -1.31
C LYS A 39 -17.30 3.13 -0.46
N HIS A 40 -17.34 3.02 0.87
CA HIS A 40 -16.73 3.96 1.82
C HIS A 40 -15.33 3.53 2.30
N ALA A 41 -14.88 2.34 1.89
CA ALA A 41 -13.66 1.70 2.31
C ALA A 41 -13.00 0.95 1.16
N LYS A 42 -12.44 1.73 0.23
CA LYS A 42 -11.85 1.19 -1.01
C LYS A 42 -10.57 0.37 -0.75
N HIS A 43 -9.86 0.66 0.35
CA HIS A 43 -8.54 0.11 0.64
C HIS A 43 -8.54 -0.64 1.97
N ASN A 44 -7.88 -1.80 2.00
CA ASN A 44 -7.64 -2.54 3.25
C ASN A 44 -6.58 -1.81 4.12
N PRO A 45 -6.52 -2.06 5.44
CA PRO A 45 -5.55 -1.42 6.33
C PRO A 45 -4.09 -1.54 5.90
N LEU A 46 -3.71 -2.69 5.33
CA LEU A 46 -2.35 -2.93 4.83
C LEU A 46 -2.02 -2.05 3.62
N GLN A 47 -2.96 -1.92 2.67
CA GLN A 47 -2.86 -1.09 1.49
C GLN A 47 -2.81 0.39 1.84
N ARG A 48 -3.62 0.85 2.82
CA ARG A 48 -3.57 2.25 3.30
C ARG A 48 -2.19 2.58 3.88
N LEU A 49 -1.64 1.69 4.71
CA LEU A 49 -0.32 1.88 5.31
C LEU A 49 0.79 1.82 4.25
N ALA A 50 0.71 0.87 3.32
CA ALA A 50 1.66 0.76 2.21
C ALA A 50 1.63 2.02 1.34
N TYR A 51 0.45 2.51 0.98
CA TYR A 51 0.31 3.73 0.19
C TYR A 51 0.95 4.93 0.89
N LEU A 52 0.67 5.13 2.17
CA LEU A 52 1.29 6.19 2.96
C LEU A 52 2.83 6.02 3.03
N GLY A 53 3.32 4.83 3.38
CA GLY A 53 4.75 4.57 3.51
C GLY A 53 5.53 4.74 2.21
N ILE A 54 4.93 4.39 1.07
CA ILE A 54 5.58 4.48 -0.24
C ILE A 54 5.55 5.90 -0.77
N SER A 55 4.35 6.48 -0.84
CA SER A 55 4.16 7.81 -1.43
C SER A 55 4.77 8.92 -0.58
N ALA A 56 4.65 8.85 0.75
CA ALA A 56 5.12 9.90 1.64
C ALA A 56 6.57 9.74 2.10
N MET A 57 7.17 8.55 1.97
CA MET A 57 8.51 8.28 2.50
C MET A 57 9.44 7.57 1.50
N LEU A 58 9.16 6.31 1.12
CA LEU A 58 10.13 5.53 0.33
C LEU A 58 10.44 6.15 -1.03
N LEU A 59 9.44 6.61 -1.78
CA LEU A 59 9.67 7.24 -3.09
C LEU A 59 10.41 8.58 -2.98
N PRO A 60 9.98 9.54 -2.12
CA PRO A 60 10.75 10.77 -1.91
C PRO A 60 12.20 10.52 -1.50
N VAL A 61 12.44 9.60 -0.55
CA VAL A 61 13.80 9.28 -0.09
C VAL A 61 14.62 8.63 -1.21
N GLN A 62 14.04 7.72 -2.00
CA GLN A 62 14.72 7.11 -3.14
C GLN A 62 15.12 8.16 -4.18
N MET A 63 14.22 9.10 -4.49
CA MET A 63 14.47 10.18 -5.45
C MET A 63 15.56 11.13 -4.94
N VAL A 64 15.48 11.58 -3.68
CA VAL A 64 16.47 12.48 -3.08
C VAL A 64 17.84 11.82 -3.02
N THR A 65 17.93 10.60 -2.51
CA THR A 65 19.20 9.87 -2.44
C THR A 65 19.77 9.59 -3.82
N GLY A 66 18.93 9.26 -4.82
CA GLY A 66 19.35 9.09 -6.21
C GLY A 66 19.88 10.38 -6.83
N LEU A 67 19.22 11.52 -6.58
CA LEU A 67 19.65 12.82 -7.06
C LEU A 67 20.98 13.25 -6.41
N LEU A 68 21.11 13.07 -5.10
CA LEU A 68 22.36 13.34 -4.39
C LEU A 68 23.50 12.44 -4.88
N TYR A 69 23.20 11.18 -5.22
CA TYR A 69 24.18 10.25 -5.76
C TYR A 69 24.62 10.62 -7.18
N TYR A 70 23.66 11.07 -8.01
CA TYR A 70 23.93 11.57 -9.36
C TYR A 70 24.77 12.86 -9.36
N LEU A 71 24.45 13.82 -8.47
CA LEU A 71 25.15 15.11 -8.37
C LEU A 71 26.37 15.08 -7.43
N TYR A 72 26.83 13.90 -7.01
CA TYR A 72 27.82 13.77 -5.94
C TYR A 72 29.11 14.58 -6.18
N ASN A 73 29.61 14.56 -7.41
CA ASN A 73 30.84 15.27 -7.80
C ASN A 73 30.66 16.79 -7.83
N ASP A 74 29.49 17.26 -8.30
CA ASP A 74 29.17 18.69 -8.37
C ASP A 74 28.93 19.29 -6.97
N LEU A 75 28.45 18.47 -6.04
CA LEU A 75 28.23 18.82 -4.64
C LEU A 75 29.49 18.71 -3.77
N GLN A 76 30.68 18.50 -4.36
CA GLN A 76 31.96 18.42 -3.65
C GLN A 76 31.98 17.38 -2.50
N GLY A 77 31.17 16.31 -2.59
CA GLY A 77 31.19 15.23 -1.61
C GLY A 77 30.70 15.62 -0.20
N LEU A 78 29.59 16.37 -0.11
CA LEU A 78 28.92 16.74 1.17
C LEU A 78 28.65 15.56 2.12
N PHE A 79 28.56 14.33 1.59
CA PHE A 79 28.30 13.10 2.35
C PHE A 79 29.32 12.03 1.99
N ALA A 80 29.54 11.07 2.89
CA ALA A 80 30.33 9.88 2.54
C ALA A 80 29.58 9.06 1.46
N LEU A 81 30.22 8.86 0.30
CA LEU A 81 29.66 8.11 -0.83
C LEU A 81 29.13 6.74 -0.42
N SER A 82 29.86 6.03 0.44
CA SER A 82 29.48 4.71 0.95
C SER A 82 28.17 4.73 1.74
N VAL A 83 27.95 5.76 2.56
CA VAL A 83 26.72 5.92 3.34
C VAL A 83 25.55 6.23 2.40
N LEU A 84 25.74 7.17 1.47
CA LEU A 84 24.70 7.54 0.51
C LEU A 84 24.29 6.36 -0.39
N ALA A 85 25.27 5.65 -0.94
CA ALA A 85 25.05 4.45 -1.75
C ALA A 85 24.38 3.33 -0.95
N GLY A 86 24.77 3.16 0.33
CA GLY A 86 24.18 2.18 1.23
C GLY A 86 22.70 2.48 1.50
N ILE A 87 22.36 3.73 1.82
CA ILE A 87 20.97 4.16 2.04
C ILE A 87 20.15 3.99 0.77
N HIS A 88 20.66 4.47 -0.38
CA HIS A 88 19.95 4.36 -1.67
C HIS A 88 19.65 2.91 -2.03
N THR A 89 20.62 2.02 -1.82
CA THR A 89 20.47 0.58 -2.07
C THR A 89 19.46 -0.06 -1.11
N LEU A 90 19.50 0.30 0.17
CA LEU A 90 18.55 -0.20 1.17
C LEU A 90 17.11 0.19 0.83
N ILE A 91 16.86 1.45 0.45
CA ILE A 91 15.54 1.91 0.04
C ILE A 91 15.10 1.24 -1.26
N ALA A 92 16.00 1.04 -2.21
CA ALA A 92 15.72 0.28 -3.43
C ALA A 92 15.28 -1.16 -3.13
N LEU A 93 15.91 -1.84 -2.16
CA LEU A 93 15.51 -3.19 -1.74
C LEU A 93 14.13 -3.21 -1.08
N PHE A 94 13.77 -2.19 -0.29
CA PHE A 94 12.41 -2.06 0.24
C PHE A 94 11.37 -1.84 -0.86
N LEU A 95 11.67 -1.02 -1.87
CA LEU A 95 10.79 -0.82 -3.03
C LEU A 95 10.64 -2.09 -3.87
N LEU A 96 11.72 -2.86 -4.06
CA LEU A 96 11.67 -4.16 -4.72
C LEU A 96 10.81 -5.16 -3.94
N ASN A 97 10.98 -5.22 -2.62
CA ASN A 97 10.14 -6.07 -1.77
C ASN A 97 8.66 -5.67 -1.85
N PHE A 98 8.37 -4.37 -1.81
CA PHE A 98 7.02 -3.88 -2.03
C PHE A 98 6.47 -4.31 -3.38
N LEU A 99 7.24 -4.19 -4.47
CA LEU A 99 6.79 -4.61 -5.79
C LEU A 99 6.43 -6.10 -5.82
N ILE A 100 7.26 -6.97 -5.24
CA ILE A 100 6.99 -8.42 -5.18
C ILE A 100 5.68 -8.69 -4.42
N ILE A 101 5.51 -8.11 -3.23
CA ILE A 101 4.30 -8.27 -2.44
C ILE A 101 3.08 -7.70 -3.16
N HIS A 102 3.23 -6.54 -3.81
CA HIS A 102 2.17 -5.90 -4.59
C HIS A 102 1.70 -6.80 -5.74
N LEU A 103 2.63 -7.33 -6.54
CA LEU A 103 2.33 -8.26 -7.63
C LEU A 103 1.63 -9.53 -7.12
N TYR A 104 2.06 -10.05 -5.97
CA TYR A 104 1.35 -11.15 -5.32
C TYR A 104 -0.08 -10.76 -4.94
N MET A 105 -0.28 -9.65 -4.23
CA MET A 105 -1.64 -9.28 -3.76
C MET A 105 -2.60 -8.97 -4.92
N ILE A 106 -2.15 -8.35 -6.00
CA ILE A 106 -3.05 -8.06 -7.14
C ILE A 106 -3.47 -9.33 -7.90
N THR A 107 -2.75 -10.45 -7.74
CA THR A 107 -3.14 -11.75 -8.33
C THR A 107 -4.08 -12.56 -7.43
N THR A 108 -4.31 -12.11 -6.18
CA THR A 108 -5.19 -12.79 -5.20
C THR A 108 -6.67 -12.38 -5.26
N GLY A 109 -7.11 -11.82 -6.39
CA GLY A 109 -8.50 -11.42 -6.60
C GLY A 109 -9.44 -12.60 -6.95
N HIS A 110 -10.70 -12.28 -7.25
CA HIS A 110 -11.69 -13.28 -7.74
C HIS A 110 -11.22 -14.05 -8.98
N SER A 111 -10.37 -13.41 -9.78
CA SER A 111 -9.57 -14.03 -10.82
C SER A 111 -8.16 -13.45 -10.76
N VAL A 112 -7.17 -14.17 -11.31
CA VAL A 112 -5.75 -13.76 -11.31
C VAL A 112 -5.56 -12.36 -11.92
N LEU A 113 -6.39 -12.00 -12.89
CA LEU A 113 -6.38 -10.70 -13.56
C LEU A 113 -7.50 -9.77 -13.07
N GLY A 114 -8.32 -10.16 -12.10
CA GLY A 114 -9.50 -9.39 -11.69
C GLY A 114 -9.13 -7.99 -11.18
N HIS A 115 -8.13 -7.89 -10.30
CA HIS A 115 -7.65 -6.59 -9.83
C HIS A 115 -6.89 -5.82 -10.92
N VAL A 116 -6.13 -6.51 -11.78
CA VAL A 116 -5.40 -5.87 -12.90
C VAL A 116 -6.38 -5.26 -13.91
N ALA A 117 -7.45 -5.99 -14.25
CA ALA A 117 -8.51 -5.51 -15.11
C ALA A 117 -9.16 -4.27 -14.51
N GLY A 118 -9.49 -4.28 -13.20
CA GLY A 118 -10.03 -3.11 -12.51
C GLY A 118 -9.08 -1.90 -12.52
N MET A 119 -7.76 -2.10 -12.48
CA MET A 119 -6.78 -1.02 -12.60
C MET A 119 -6.75 -0.41 -14.02
N ILE A 120 -6.93 -1.23 -15.06
CA ILE A 120 -6.91 -0.78 -16.46
C ILE A 120 -8.25 -0.13 -16.85
N THR A 121 -9.37 -0.75 -16.46
CA THR A 121 -10.71 -0.29 -16.85
C THR A 121 -11.25 0.80 -15.92
N GLY A 122 -10.73 0.90 -14.70
CA GLY A 122 -11.24 1.79 -13.65
C GLY A 122 -12.52 1.31 -12.98
N TRP A 123 -13.03 0.12 -13.33
CA TRP A 123 -14.26 -0.45 -12.79
C TRP A 123 -13.97 -1.75 -12.02
N GLU A 124 -14.40 -1.82 -10.76
CA GLU A 124 -14.30 -3.02 -9.93
C GLU A 124 -15.71 -3.47 -9.54
N GLU A 125 -16.04 -4.75 -9.78
CA GLU A 125 -17.30 -5.34 -9.32
C GLU A 125 -17.25 -5.52 -7.80
N VAL A 126 -18.17 -4.86 -7.09
CA VAL A 126 -18.32 -4.99 -5.64
C VAL A 126 -19.60 -5.79 -5.40
N PHE A 127 -19.48 -7.03 -4.94
CA PHE A 127 -20.64 -7.83 -4.57
C PHE A 127 -21.32 -7.23 -3.33
N GLU A 128 -22.63 -6.96 -3.43
CA GLU A 128 -23.43 -6.28 -2.38
C GLU A 128 -23.55 -7.07 -1.06
N THR A 129 -23.11 -8.33 -1.03
CA THR A 129 -23.09 -9.18 0.18
C THR A 129 -21.90 -8.91 1.11
N SER A 130 -21.07 -7.91 0.79
CA SER A 130 -19.95 -7.47 1.61
C SER A 130 -20.43 -6.72 2.86
N GLU A 131 -20.73 -7.44 3.94
CA GLU A 131 -21.01 -6.82 5.24
C GLU A 131 -19.84 -5.93 5.66
N VAL A 132 -20.09 -4.62 5.70
CA VAL A 132 -19.12 -3.64 6.20
C VAL A 132 -19.00 -3.83 7.71
N GLU A 133 -17.82 -4.22 8.19
CA GLU A 133 -17.64 -4.48 9.62
C GLU A 133 -17.90 -3.20 10.46
N ASP A 134 -18.62 -3.36 11.57
CA ASP A 134 -19.06 -2.29 12.48
C ASP A 134 -17.98 -1.30 12.93
N TRP A 135 -16.71 -1.73 12.99
CA TRP A 135 -15.61 -0.85 13.40
C TRP A 135 -15.29 0.23 12.36
N GLU A 136 -15.60 -0.03 11.08
CA GLU A 136 -15.42 0.92 9.99
C GLU A 136 -16.59 1.91 9.94
N THR A 137 -17.82 1.43 10.11
CA THR A 137 -19.04 2.25 10.21
C THR A 137 -19.00 3.19 11.43
N LYS A 138 -18.53 2.71 12.59
CA LYS A 138 -18.35 3.52 13.80
C LYS A 138 -17.26 4.59 13.67
N ALA A 139 -16.22 4.36 12.85
CA ALA A 139 -15.17 5.35 12.60
C ALA A 139 -15.68 6.52 11.74
N VAL A 140 -16.62 6.26 10.83
CA VAL A 140 -17.31 7.30 10.06
C VAL A 140 -18.32 8.06 10.93
N ARG A 141 -19.07 7.37 11.80
CA ARG A 141 -20.11 7.98 12.64
C ARG A 141 -19.58 8.87 13.77
N LYS A 142 -18.31 8.75 14.15
CA LYS A 142 -17.69 9.48 15.27
C LYS A 142 -16.93 10.74 14.82
N ASN A 143 -16.96 11.08 13.52
CA ASN A 143 -16.31 12.25 12.93
C ASN A 143 -17.30 13.17 12.24
#